data_AF-R5BMR4-F1
#
_entry.id   AF-R5BMR4-F1
#
_cell.length_a   1.000
_cell.length_b   1.000
_cell.length_c   1.000
_cell.angle_alpha   90.00
_cell.angle_beta   90.00
_cell.angle_gamma   90.00
#
_symmetry.space_group_name_H-M   'P 1'
#
loop_
_entity.id
_entity.type
_entity.pdbx_description
1 polymer ?
#
loop_
_entity_poly.entity_id
_entity_poly.type
_entity_poly.pdbx_seq_one_letter_code
_entity_poly.pdbx_strand_id
1 'polypeptide(L)'
;MTAAQAAEDMNPKRGMWVRMIRALRLGEYSRKLGMEHLAEILDVFYKQDYSTWQGRVDKARSENDADKTIALLKERPGMFARCLFATMLRFGSEKTLAAFDEIADRLPARLLLSLGNAAETYFDIKVPRVARPITGITHRINANKLLGLYNDEARKEMVKSVNEIYKSSMERRFASKKTEAKTIYIDPSLYNIPVSVGDRTSTVQDASCALMGTRFPVDGETVRLFLQWGKGLHAQHLDMDLSCRIALPEGKTGYCYFGDLTCHGAKHSGDILEIPEMVGTAEYIDLSIPELEAEGAKYVTFTCNAYSCGALSPNLVVGWMDSVCPMKISKRTGVAYDPSCVQHMVRISEANLSKGLVFGVLDVAKREIIWLEMPFTSQIVHYADSKSIEALLRRLEEKISIGELLELKAKGQNLKLAESSVGADEAYTYDWALNPGRSKPSAECLMPLAVPLGNACPLVAGCGHG
;
A
#
# COMPACT_ATOMS: atom_id res chain seq x y z
N MET A 1 21.91 -25.50 -22.12
CA MET A 1 21.54 -24.17 -22.67
C MET A 1 22.08 -24.12 -24.09
N THR A 2 21.29 -23.70 -25.07
CA THR A 2 21.78 -23.59 -26.47
C THR A 2 22.53 -22.28 -26.69
N ALA A 3 23.31 -22.17 -27.77
CA ALA A 3 24.02 -20.94 -28.12
C ALA A 3 23.07 -19.74 -28.31
N ALA A 4 21.92 -19.96 -28.95
CA ALA A 4 20.89 -18.93 -29.12
C ALA A 4 20.27 -18.48 -27.78
N GLN A 5 20.02 -19.41 -26.85
CA GLN A 5 19.51 -19.08 -25.50
C GLN A 5 20.53 -18.25 -24.71
N ALA A 6 21.81 -18.66 -24.75
CA ALA A 6 22.88 -17.89 -24.10
C ALA A 6 22.99 -16.47 -24.69
N ALA A 7 22.96 -16.35 -26.02
CA ALA A 7 23.01 -15.06 -26.69
C ALA A 7 21.79 -14.17 -26.36
N GLU A 8 20.59 -14.76 -26.23
CA GLU A 8 19.39 -14.08 -25.77
C GLU A 8 19.54 -13.54 -24.33
N ASP A 9 20.02 -14.37 -23.39
CA ASP A 9 20.22 -13.98 -21.99
C ASP A 9 21.30 -12.89 -21.84
N MET A 10 22.30 -12.89 -22.72
CA MET A 10 23.34 -11.87 -22.78
C MET A 10 22.82 -10.54 -23.35
N ASN A 11 21.73 -10.55 -24.13
CA ASN A 11 21.26 -9.41 -24.90
C ASN A 11 20.95 -8.14 -24.06
N PRO A 12 20.25 -8.21 -22.90
CA PRO A 12 19.92 -7.02 -22.10
C PRO A 12 21.15 -6.25 -21.59
N LYS A 13 22.29 -6.93 -21.47
CA LYS A 13 23.57 -6.34 -21.04
C LYS A 13 24.68 -6.60 -22.05
N ARG A 14 24.37 -6.58 -23.35
CA ARG A 14 25.30 -6.93 -24.44
C ARG A 14 26.66 -6.25 -24.31
N GLY A 15 26.69 -4.94 -24.01
CA GLY A 15 27.94 -4.18 -23.85
C GLY A 15 28.82 -4.67 -22.69
N MET A 16 28.21 -5.13 -21.59
CA MET A 16 28.93 -5.75 -20.47
C MET A 16 29.57 -7.08 -20.91
N TRP A 17 28.81 -7.90 -21.63
CA TRP A 17 29.29 -9.19 -22.12
C TRP A 17 30.41 -9.06 -23.16
N VAL A 18 30.32 -8.08 -24.07
CA VAL A 18 31.44 -7.75 -24.99
C VAL A 18 32.72 -7.43 -24.22
N ARG A 19 32.63 -6.66 -23.12
CA ARG A 19 33.79 -6.36 -22.25
C ARG A 19 34.32 -7.61 -21.54
N MET A 20 33.43 -8.43 -20.99
CA MET A 20 33.80 -9.68 -20.30
C MET A 20 34.49 -10.67 -21.23
N ILE A 21 33.96 -10.87 -22.43
CA ILE A 21 34.54 -11.76 -23.46
C ILE A 21 35.96 -11.33 -23.81
N ARG A 22 36.20 -10.02 -23.94
CA ARG A 22 37.53 -9.46 -24.21
C ARG A 22 38.47 -9.62 -23.02
N ALA A 23 38.03 -9.26 -21.82
CA ALA A 23 38.85 -9.31 -20.60
C ALA A 23 39.31 -10.73 -20.26
N LEU A 24 38.43 -11.72 -20.42
CA LEU A 24 38.73 -13.13 -20.16
C LEU A 24 39.32 -13.86 -21.38
N ARG A 25 39.55 -13.13 -22.49
CA ARG A 25 40.07 -13.68 -23.76
C ARG A 25 39.27 -14.90 -24.25
N LEU A 26 37.94 -14.89 -24.05
CA LEU A 26 37.09 -16.06 -24.34
C LEU A 26 37.14 -16.47 -25.83
N GLY A 27 37.42 -15.54 -26.74
CA GLY A 27 37.62 -15.86 -28.16
C GLY A 27 38.90 -16.64 -28.47
N GLU A 28 39.92 -16.60 -27.61
CA GLU A 28 41.10 -17.47 -27.70
C GLU A 28 40.80 -18.84 -27.11
N TYR A 29 40.12 -18.88 -25.96
CA TYR A 29 39.71 -20.12 -25.30
C TYR A 29 38.73 -20.93 -26.14
N SER A 30 37.84 -20.27 -26.88
CA SER A 30 36.87 -20.95 -27.73
C SER A 30 37.50 -21.74 -28.89
N ARG A 31 38.79 -21.52 -29.20
CA ARG A 31 39.53 -22.27 -30.23
C ARG A 31 40.22 -23.51 -29.68
N LYS A 32 40.19 -23.74 -28.36
CA LYS A 32 40.80 -24.92 -27.75
C LYS A 32 39.88 -26.14 -27.90
N LEU A 33 40.49 -27.31 -28.01
CA LEU A 33 39.77 -28.59 -28.02
C LEU A 33 38.90 -28.72 -26.75
N GLY A 34 37.63 -29.08 -26.90
CA GLY A 34 36.68 -29.19 -25.78
C GLY A 34 35.93 -27.89 -25.44
N MET A 35 36.14 -26.80 -26.20
CA MET A 35 35.45 -25.50 -26.02
C MET A 35 34.52 -25.15 -27.20
N GLU A 36 34.07 -26.16 -27.95
CA GLU A 36 33.26 -26.00 -29.17
C GLU A 36 31.95 -25.27 -28.88
N HIS A 37 31.31 -25.57 -27.74
CA HIS A 37 30.08 -24.89 -27.33
C HIS A 37 30.29 -23.39 -27.02
N LEU A 38 31.45 -23.03 -26.46
CA LEU A 38 31.81 -21.61 -26.27
C LEU A 38 32.01 -20.91 -27.62
N ALA A 39 32.63 -21.59 -28.59
CA ALA A 39 32.79 -21.06 -29.94
C ALA A 39 31.43 -20.79 -30.59
N GLU A 40 30.50 -21.72 -30.46
CA GLU A 40 29.13 -21.61 -30.96
C GLU A 40 28.38 -20.43 -30.31
N ILE A 41 28.44 -20.29 -28.98
CA ILE A 41 27.84 -19.16 -28.26
C ILE A 41 28.40 -17.83 -28.78
N LEU A 42 29.73 -17.73 -28.90
CA LEU A 42 30.37 -16.50 -29.36
C LEU A 42 30.01 -16.17 -30.80
N ASP A 43 29.96 -17.16 -31.69
CA ASP A 43 29.58 -16.97 -33.09
C ASP A 43 28.15 -16.42 -33.22
N VAL A 44 27.18 -17.08 -32.56
CA VAL A 44 25.78 -16.62 -32.53
C VAL A 44 25.65 -15.24 -31.87
N PHE A 45 26.34 -15.02 -30.75
CA PHE A 45 26.31 -13.74 -30.04
C PHE A 45 26.84 -12.60 -30.92
N TYR A 46 27.96 -12.78 -31.64
CA TYR A 46 28.54 -11.74 -32.47
C TYR A 46 27.74 -11.50 -33.76
N LYS A 47 27.31 -12.57 -34.44
CA LYS A 47 26.47 -12.48 -35.66
C LYS A 47 25.07 -11.96 -35.39
N GLN A 48 24.61 -12.02 -34.14
CA GLN A 48 23.24 -11.68 -33.74
C GLN A 48 22.19 -12.55 -34.43
N ASP A 49 22.57 -13.80 -34.73
CA ASP A 49 21.68 -14.78 -35.36
C ASP A 49 20.79 -15.46 -34.31
N TYR A 50 20.02 -14.64 -33.61
CA TYR A 50 19.07 -15.09 -32.59
C TYR A 50 17.89 -14.11 -32.52
N SER A 51 16.72 -14.63 -32.15
CA SER A 51 15.56 -13.80 -31.84
C SER A 51 15.39 -13.69 -30.33
N THR A 52 15.10 -12.49 -29.84
CA THR A 52 14.77 -12.32 -28.42
C THR A 52 13.29 -12.61 -28.19
N TRP A 53 12.94 -13.16 -27.04
CA TRP A 53 11.55 -13.34 -26.63
C TRP A 53 10.75 -12.04 -26.73
N GLN A 54 11.33 -10.91 -26.28
CA GLN A 54 10.68 -9.60 -26.36
C GLN A 54 10.43 -9.20 -27.82
N GLY A 55 11.42 -9.39 -28.70
CA GLY A 55 11.26 -9.14 -30.14
C GLY A 55 10.19 -10.03 -30.79
N ARG A 56 10.08 -11.31 -30.39
CA ARG A 56 9.02 -12.22 -30.86
C ARG A 56 7.63 -11.72 -30.42
N VAL A 57 7.49 -11.28 -29.17
CA VAL A 57 6.25 -10.72 -28.62
C VAL A 57 5.87 -9.42 -29.34
N ASP A 58 6.83 -8.51 -29.51
CA ASP A 58 6.56 -7.22 -30.15
C ASP A 58 6.22 -7.38 -31.64
N LYS A 59 6.85 -8.34 -32.33
CA LYS A 59 6.47 -8.73 -33.70
C LYS A 59 5.04 -9.25 -33.74
N ALA A 60 4.69 -10.24 -32.91
CA ALA A 60 3.33 -10.80 -32.85
C ALA A 60 2.28 -9.71 -32.53
N ARG A 61 2.61 -8.79 -31.62
CA ARG A 61 1.77 -7.61 -31.35
C ARG A 61 1.65 -6.71 -32.56
N SER A 62 2.73 -6.39 -33.27
CA SER A 62 2.67 -5.54 -34.46
C SER A 62 1.82 -6.14 -35.59
N GLU A 63 1.84 -7.47 -35.71
CA GLU A 63 1.04 -8.26 -36.67
C GLU A 63 -0.41 -8.47 -36.19
N ASN A 64 -0.74 -7.99 -34.98
CA ASN A 64 -2.03 -8.18 -34.32
C ASN A 64 -2.44 -9.66 -34.13
N ASP A 65 -1.45 -10.56 -34.02
CA ASP A 65 -1.64 -11.99 -33.78
C ASP A 65 -1.84 -12.24 -32.27
N ALA A 66 -3.10 -12.32 -31.88
CA ALA A 66 -3.51 -12.51 -30.48
C ALA A 66 -3.03 -13.86 -29.92
N ASP A 67 -3.21 -14.94 -30.69
CA ASP A 67 -2.89 -16.31 -30.25
C ASP A 67 -1.40 -16.47 -30.00
N LYS A 68 -0.58 -16.02 -30.94
CA LYS A 68 0.88 -16.05 -30.79
C LYS A 68 1.35 -15.14 -29.67
N THR A 69 0.77 -13.94 -29.53
CA THR A 69 1.13 -13.04 -28.43
C THR A 69 0.85 -13.69 -27.07
N ILE A 70 -0.35 -14.26 -26.88
CA ILE A 70 -0.74 -14.90 -25.62
C ILE A 70 0.11 -16.14 -25.35
N ALA A 71 0.37 -16.98 -26.36
CA ALA A 71 1.23 -18.15 -26.23
C ALA A 71 2.64 -17.76 -25.74
N LEU A 72 3.24 -16.72 -26.35
CA LEU A 72 4.54 -16.21 -25.93
C LEU A 72 4.52 -15.62 -24.51
N LEU A 73 3.44 -14.93 -24.12
CA LEU A 73 3.30 -14.37 -22.78
C LEU A 73 3.19 -15.45 -21.70
N LYS A 74 2.54 -16.59 -21.98
CA LYS A 74 2.48 -17.75 -21.07
C LYS A 74 3.86 -18.35 -20.77
N GLU A 75 4.84 -18.23 -21.68
CA GLU A 75 6.23 -18.66 -21.44
C GLU A 75 6.89 -17.87 -20.30
N ARG A 76 6.50 -16.60 -20.10
CA ARG A 76 7.07 -15.71 -19.06
C ARG A 76 5.95 -15.07 -18.22
N PRO A 77 5.39 -15.79 -17.23
CA PRO A 77 4.27 -15.32 -16.40
C PRO A 77 4.45 -13.92 -15.82
N GLY A 78 5.64 -13.59 -15.32
CA GLY A 78 5.92 -12.27 -14.74
C GLY A 78 5.86 -11.13 -15.75
N MET A 79 6.15 -11.39 -17.02
CA MET A 79 5.97 -10.40 -18.09
C MET A 79 4.52 -10.34 -18.54
N PHE A 80 3.81 -11.47 -18.55
CA PHE A 80 2.37 -11.48 -18.79
C PHE A 80 1.64 -10.59 -17.77
N ALA A 81 1.91 -10.79 -16.47
CA ALA A 81 1.38 -9.96 -15.38
C ALA A 81 1.60 -8.45 -15.63
N ARG A 82 2.83 -8.04 -16.00
CA ARG A 82 3.18 -6.64 -16.26
C ARG A 82 2.41 -6.00 -17.41
N CYS A 83 2.00 -6.80 -18.39
CA CYS A 83 1.30 -6.30 -19.58
C CYS A 83 -0.17 -6.74 -19.66
N LEU A 84 -0.70 -7.39 -18.62
CA LEU A 84 -2.03 -8.00 -18.59
C LEU A 84 -3.10 -7.05 -19.09
N PHE A 85 -3.20 -5.87 -18.48
CA PHE A 85 -4.25 -4.89 -18.83
C PHE A 85 -4.11 -4.33 -20.24
N ALA A 86 -2.88 -4.13 -20.72
CA ALA A 86 -2.64 -3.68 -22.10
C ALA A 86 -3.04 -4.78 -23.10
N THR A 87 -2.79 -6.04 -22.77
CA THR A 87 -3.19 -7.20 -23.58
C THR A 87 -4.72 -7.36 -23.59
N MET A 88 -5.40 -7.17 -22.44
CA MET A 88 -6.87 -7.17 -22.36
C MET A 88 -7.49 -6.10 -23.27
N LEU A 89 -6.99 -4.86 -23.21
CA LEU A 89 -7.49 -3.77 -24.05
C LEU A 89 -7.25 -3.99 -25.55
N ARG A 90 -6.21 -4.77 -25.92
CA ARG A 90 -5.84 -4.98 -27.32
C ARG A 90 -6.52 -6.20 -27.94
N PHE A 91 -6.62 -7.29 -27.19
CA PHE A 91 -7.05 -8.59 -27.71
C PHE A 91 -8.33 -9.13 -27.05
N GLY A 92 -8.95 -8.35 -26.16
CA GLY A 92 -10.14 -8.72 -25.42
C GLY A 92 -9.84 -9.34 -24.06
N SER A 93 -10.66 -9.01 -23.08
CA SER A 93 -10.51 -9.45 -21.69
C SER A 93 -10.69 -10.95 -21.54
N GLU A 94 -11.77 -11.52 -22.07
CA GLU A 94 -12.13 -12.93 -21.89
C GLU A 94 -10.99 -13.88 -22.29
N LYS A 95 -10.52 -13.79 -23.54
CA LYS A 95 -9.42 -14.61 -24.07
C LYS A 95 -8.12 -14.41 -23.30
N THR A 96 -7.79 -13.16 -22.97
CA THR A 96 -6.55 -12.82 -22.26
C THR A 96 -6.55 -13.37 -20.84
N LEU A 97 -7.67 -13.21 -20.13
CA LEU A 97 -7.82 -13.60 -18.74
C LEU A 97 -7.88 -15.12 -18.57
N ALA A 98 -8.57 -15.83 -19.47
CA ALA A 98 -8.57 -17.30 -19.49
C ALA A 98 -7.13 -17.85 -19.60
N ALA A 99 -6.34 -17.31 -20.52
CA ALA A 99 -4.95 -17.72 -20.69
C ALA A 99 -4.04 -17.31 -19.52
N PHE A 100 -4.35 -16.20 -18.84
CA PHE A 100 -3.60 -15.75 -17.67
C PHE A 100 -3.91 -16.61 -16.44
N ASP A 101 -5.16 -17.03 -16.25
CA ASP A 101 -5.56 -17.88 -15.12
C ASP A 101 -4.82 -19.22 -15.11
N GLU A 102 -4.57 -19.81 -16.28
CA GLU A 102 -3.77 -21.05 -16.44
C GLU A 102 -2.35 -20.95 -15.86
N ILE A 103 -1.78 -19.74 -15.79
CA ILE A 103 -0.41 -19.49 -15.32
C ILE A 103 -0.36 -18.65 -14.04
N ALA A 104 -1.50 -18.20 -13.53
CA ALA A 104 -1.60 -17.31 -12.37
C ALA A 104 -0.98 -17.95 -11.11
N ASP A 105 -1.18 -19.25 -10.92
CA ASP A 105 -0.72 -19.97 -9.72
C ASP A 105 0.83 -20.04 -9.62
N ARG A 106 1.53 -19.86 -10.74
CA ARG A 106 3.00 -19.80 -10.81
C ARG A 106 3.56 -18.45 -10.34
N LEU A 107 2.72 -17.43 -10.25
CA LEU A 107 3.11 -16.10 -9.80
C LEU A 107 3.11 -16.02 -8.27
N PRO A 108 3.94 -15.16 -7.67
CA PRO A 108 3.83 -14.85 -6.25
C PRO A 108 2.45 -14.23 -5.93
N ALA A 109 1.81 -14.68 -4.86
CA ALA A 109 0.50 -14.16 -4.41
C ALA A 109 0.50 -12.62 -4.28
N ARG A 110 1.60 -12.05 -3.77
CA ARG A 110 1.79 -10.61 -3.63
C ARG A 110 1.66 -9.86 -4.97
N LEU A 111 2.17 -10.45 -6.05
CA LEU A 111 2.08 -9.84 -7.38
C LEU A 111 0.63 -9.84 -7.88
N LEU A 112 -0.12 -10.93 -7.68
CA LEU A 112 -1.53 -11.00 -8.08
C LEU A 112 -2.38 -9.98 -7.31
N LEU A 113 -2.14 -9.83 -6.01
CA LEU A 113 -2.82 -8.81 -5.20
C LEU A 113 -2.45 -7.38 -5.64
N SER A 114 -1.19 -7.15 -6.03
CA SER A 114 -0.77 -5.87 -6.63
C SER A 114 -1.49 -5.59 -7.94
N LEU A 115 -1.77 -6.62 -8.76
CA LEU A 115 -2.51 -6.47 -10.00
C LEU A 115 -3.97 -6.09 -9.73
N GLY A 116 -4.64 -6.77 -8.79
CA GLY A 116 -6.01 -6.41 -8.40
C GLY A 116 -6.12 -4.93 -8.03
N ASN A 117 -5.27 -4.47 -7.11
CA ASN A 117 -5.22 -3.07 -6.67
C ASN A 117 -4.88 -2.09 -7.82
N ALA A 118 -4.06 -2.52 -8.79
CA ALA A 118 -3.67 -1.67 -9.90
C ALA A 118 -4.75 -1.58 -11.00
N ALA A 119 -5.67 -2.54 -11.08
CA ALA A 119 -6.69 -2.60 -12.13
C ALA A 119 -7.60 -1.37 -12.08
N GLU A 120 -8.09 -0.98 -10.90
CA GLU A 120 -8.94 0.20 -10.69
C GLU A 120 -8.33 1.46 -11.30
N THR A 121 -7.08 1.75 -10.94
CA THR A 121 -6.37 2.94 -11.45
C THR A 121 -6.02 2.81 -12.93
N TYR A 122 -5.76 1.59 -13.42
CA TYR A 122 -5.40 1.39 -14.82
C TYR A 122 -6.60 1.59 -15.76
N PHE A 123 -7.79 1.13 -15.37
CA PHE A 123 -9.00 1.21 -16.18
C PHE A 123 -9.80 2.51 -15.99
N ASP A 124 -9.36 3.40 -15.09
CA ASP A 124 -9.87 4.77 -15.00
C ASP A 124 -9.24 5.67 -16.07
N ILE A 125 -10.07 6.20 -16.97
CA ILE A 125 -9.65 7.09 -18.06
C ILE A 125 -9.31 8.50 -17.57
N LYS A 126 -9.82 8.91 -16.42
CA LYS A 126 -9.68 10.27 -15.87
C LYS A 126 -8.40 10.42 -15.04
N VAL A 127 -7.87 9.32 -14.50
CA VAL A 127 -6.74 9.35 -13.58
C VAL A 127 -5.42 9.18 -14.33
N PRO A 128 -4.52 10.19 -14.30
CA PRO A 128 -3.17 10.00 -14.83
C PRO A 128 -2.40 9.03 -13.91
N ARG A 129 -1.64 8.12 -14.52
CA ARG A 129 -0.77 7.22 -13.77
C ARG A 129 0.58 7.89 -13.53
N VAL A 130 1.24 7.47 -12.46
CA VAL A 130 2.56 7.99 -12.09
C VAL A 130 3.55 6.84 -12.01
N ALA A 131 4.70 7.00 -12.66
CA ALA A 131 5.82 6.07 -12.54
C ALA A 131 7.05 6.81 -12.03
N ARG A 132 7.72 6.25 -11.02
CA ARG A 132 8.99 6.77 -10.50
C ARG A 132 10.08 5.72 -10.74
N PRO A 133 10.88 5.84 -11.82
CA PRO A 133 12.00 4.95 -12.08
C PRO A 133 13.10 5.15 -11.03
N ILE A 134 14.10 4.28 -11.08
CA ILE A 134 15.27 4.30 -10.18
C ILE A 134 16.04 5.64 -10.26
N THR A 135 15.91 6.36 -11.38
CA THR A 135 16.48 7.71 -11.57
C THR A 135 15.82 8.79 -10.70
N GLY A 136 14.75 8.45 -9.96
CA GLY A 136 14.10 9.35 -9.01
C GLY A 136 13.10 10.34 -9.62
N ILE A 137 13.14 10.55 -10.94
CA ILE A 137 12.24 11.45 -11.67
C ILE A 137 10.84 10.83 -11.76
N THR A 138 9.84 11.57 -11.32
CA THR A 138 8.44 11.17 -11.45
C THR A 138 7.95 11.46 -12.87
N HIS A 139 7.56 10.42 -13.61
CA HIS A 139 6.94 10.54 -14.93
C HIS A 139 5.43 10.38 -14.83
N ARG A 140 4.70 11.36 -15.38
CA ARG A 140 3.26 11.26 -15.59
C ARG A 140 2.99 10.45 -16.86
N ILE A 141 2.20 9.39 -16.72
CA ILE A 141 1.80 8.49 -17.80
C ILE A 141 0.31 8.68 -18.03
N ASN A 142 -0.05 9.11 -19.24
CA ASN A 142 -1.45 9.26 -19.61
C ASN A 142 -2.19 7.92 -19.61
N ALA A 143 -3.51 7.99 -19.51
CA ALA A 143 -4.38 6.84 -19.68
C ALA A 143 -4.11 6.15 -21.03
N ASN A 144 -4.26 4.82 -21.07
CA ASN A 144 -4.09 4.08 -22.32
C ASN A 144 -5.17 4.52 -23.31
N LYS A 145 -4.78 4.91 -24.54
CA LYS A 145 -5.71 5.40 -25.56
C LYS A 145 -6.84 4.40 -25.88
N LEU A 146 -6.57 3.10 -25.77
CA LEU A 146 -7.56 2.05 -26.02
C LEU A 146 -8.69 2.02 -24.99
N LEU A 147 -8.53 2.65 -23.82
CA LEU A 147 -9.62 2.77 -22.85
C LEU A 147 -10.83 3.52 -23.44
N GLY A 148 -10.61 4.43 -24.38
CA GLY A 148 -11.68 5.16 -25.07
C GLY A 148 -12.57 4.27 -25.96
N LEU A 149 -12.19 3.01 -26.20
CA LEU A 149 -13.00 2.04 -26.94
C LEU A 149 -14.04 1.33 -26.05
N TYR A 150 -13.97 1.51 -24.73
CA TYR A 150 -14.81 0.81 -23.77
C TYR A 150 -15.63 1.83 -22.97
N ASN A 151 -16.92 1.54 -22.76
CA ASN A 151 -17.78 2.34 -21.88
C ASN A 151 -17.44 2.10 -20.40
N ASP A 152 -18.07 2.86 -19.50
CA ASP A 152 -17.78 2.82 -18.06
C ASP A 152 -18.12 1.46 -17.45
N GLU A 153 -19.19 0.82 -17.91
CA GLU A 153 -19.62 -0.52 -17.47
C GLU A 153 -18.59 -1.59 -17.84
N ALA A 154 -18.13 -1.62 -19.10
CA ALA A 154 -17.12 -2.57 -19.56
C ALA A 154 -15.80 -2.41 -18.81
N ARG A 155 -15.38 -1.18 -18.49
CA ARG A 155 -14.15 -0.93 -17.72
C ARG A 155 -14.29 -1.39 -16.27
N LYS A 156 -15.46 -1.21 -15.64
CA LYS A 156 -15.74 -1.77 -14.30
C LYS A 156 -15.76 -3.29 -14.32
N GLU A 157 -16.31 -3.90 -15.37
CA GLU A 157 -16.30 -5.35 -15.54
C GLU A 157 -14.87 -5.89 -15.69
N MET A 158 -14.00 -5.21 -16.44
CA MET A 158 -12.58 -5.57 -16.53
C MET A 158 -11.88 -5.60 -15.17
N VAL A 159 -12.13 -4.59 -14.32
CA VAL A 159 -11.58 -4.54 -12.96
C VAL A 159 -12.08 -5.74 -12.15
N LYS A 160 -13.39 -6.01 -12.21
CA LYS A 160 -14.02 -7.14 -11.51
C LYS A 160 -13.42 -8.48 -11.96
N SER A 161 -13.27 -8.72 -13.25
CA SER A 161 -12.73 -9.99 -13.77
C SER A 161 -11.26 -10.20 -13.40
N VAL A 162 -10.45 -9.13 -13.31
CA VAL A 162 -9.08 -9.23 -12.79
C VAL A 162 -9.07 -9.65 -11.32
N ASN A 163 -9.94 -9.05 -10.51
CA ASN A 163 -10.07 -9.37 -9.10
C ASN A 163 -10.55 -10.82 -8.89
N GLU A 164 -11.45 -11.32 -9.73
CA GLU A 164 -11.93 -12.72 -9.69
C GLU A 164 -10.81 -13.73 -9.94
N ILE A 165 -9.92 -13.49 -10.90
CA ILE A 165 -8.76 -14.38 -11.15
C ILE A 165 -7.84 -14.43 -9.95
N TYR A 166 -7.55 -13.27 -9.35
CA TYR A 166 -6.74 -13.21 -8.14
C TYR A 166 -7.39 -14.02 -7.01
N LYS A 167 -8.68 -13.79 -6.72
CA LYS A 167 -9.43 -14.51 -5.67
C LYS A 167 -9.41 -16.02 -5.93
N SER A 168 -9.61 -16.43 -7.18
CA SER A 168 -9.60 -17.85 -7.59
C SER A 168 -8.22 -18.50 -7.44
N SER A 169 -7.15 -17.81 -7.87
CA SER A 169 -5.77 -18.28 -7.68
C SER A 169 -5.39 -18.39 -6.21
N MET A 170 -5.85 -17.47 -5.36
CA MET A 170 -5.64 -17.54 -3.91
C MET A 170 -6.36 -18.73 -3.28
N GLU A 171 -7.62 -18.96 -3.65
CA GLU A 171 -8.39 -20.12 -3.19
C GLU A 171 -7.69 -21.44 -3.55
N ARG A 172 -7.26 -21.59 -4.82
CA ARG A 172 -6.49 -22.77 -5.27
C ARG A 172 -5.18 -22.92 -4.51
N ARG A 173 -4.49 -21.82 -4.22
CA ARG A 173 -3.25 -21.82 -3.44
C ARG A 173 -3.49 -22.32 -2.01
N PHE A 174 -4.55 -21.86 -1.34
CA PHE A 174 -4.91 -22.35 -0.01
C PHE A 174 -5.31 -23.82 -0.04
N ALA A 175 -6.09 -24.24 -1.04
CA ALA A 175 -6.48 -25.64 -1.24
C ALA A 175 -5.29 -26.58 -1.45
N SER A 176 -4.23 -26.11 -2.11
CA SER A 176 -3.00 -26.90 -2.32
C SER A 176 -2.21 -27.15 -1.04
N LYS A 177 -2.46 -26.39 0.04
CA LYS A 177 -1.78 -26.52 1.32
C LYS A 177 -2.58 -27.42 2.26
N LYS A 178 -1.99 -28.56 2.63
CA LYS A 178 -2.55 -29.44 3.66
C LYS A 178 -2.70 -28.69 4.97
N THR A 179 -3.82 -28.90 5.65
CA THR A 179 -4.07 -28.41 7.01
C THR A 179 -4.75 -29.52 7.81
N GLU A 180 -4.47 -29.55 9.11
CA GLU A 180 -5.16 -30.41 10.07
C GLU A 180 -6.35 -29.70 10.74
N ALA A 181 -6.43 -28.38 10.58
CA ALA A 181 -7.53 -27.56 11.09
C ALA A 181 -8.84 -27.91 10.38
N LYS A 182 -9.94 -27.85 11.11
CA LYS A 182 -11.31 -28.05 10.64
C LYS A 182 -12.17 -26.81 10.84
N THR A 183 -11.83 -25.98 11.82
CA THR A 183 -12.54 -24.75 12.14
C THR A 183 -11.62 -23.53 12.08
N ILE A 184 -12.20 -22.40 11.67
CA ILE A 184 -11.52 -21.11 11.62
C ILE A 184 -12.41 -20.03 12.21
N TYR A 185 -11.90 -19.26 13.16
CA TYR A 185 -12.52 -18.03 13.64
C TYR A 185 -11.88 -16.83 12.95
N ILE A 186 -12.71 -15.96 12.40
CA ILE A 186 -12.32 -14.69 11.76
C ILE A 186 -13.02 -13.58 12.52
N ASP A 187 -12.25 -12.75 13.20
CA ASP A 187 -12.76 -11.59 13.94
C ASP A 187 -13.39 -10.57 12.96
N PRO A 188 -14.63 -10.08 13.22
CA PRO A 188 -15.30 -9.11 12.35
C PRO A 188 -14.51 -7.83 12.09
N SER A 189 -13.62 -7.42 13.00
CA SER A 189 -12.76 -6.25 12.80
C SER A 189 -11.77 -6.43 11.65
N LEU A 190 -11.44 -7.66 11.24
CA LEU A 190 -10.49 -7.93 10.16
C LEU A 190 -11.03 -7.55 8.77
N TYR A 191 -12.35 -7.40 8.62
CA TYR A 191 -12.97 -6.89 7.39
C TYR A 191 -12.74 -5.39 7.22
N ASN A 192 -12.39 -4.69 8.30
CA ASN A 192 -12.08 -3.26 8.29
C ASN A 192 -10.60 -2.97 8.02
N ILE A 193 -9.77 -3.99 7.80
CA ILE A 193 -8.34 -3.87 7.56
C ILE A 193 -8.04 -4.26 6.10
N PRO A 194 -7.77 -3.30 5.20
CA PRO A 194 -7.39 -3.60 3.83
C PRO A 194 -5.99 -4.22 3.77
N VAL A 195 -5.78 -5.19 2.87
CA VAL A 195 -4.46 -5.81 2.70
C VAL A 195 -3.50 -4.82 2.03
N SER A 196 -2.39 -4.53 2.71
CA SER A 196 -1.39 -3.57 2.23
C SER A 196 -0.39 -4.24 1.27
N VAL A 197 -0.47 -3.91 -0.02
CA VAL A 197 0.49 -4.40 -1.03
C VAL A 197 1.00 -3.27 -1.90
N GLY A 198 2.30 -3.03 -1.79
CA GLY A 198 2.98 -1.95 -2.53
C GLY A 198 2.80 -0.57 -1.89
N ASP A 199 2.01 -0.47 -0.82
CA ASP A 199 1.90 0.74 -0.01
C ASP A 199 3.22 0.97 0.73
N ARG A 200 3.76 2.19 0.62
CA ARG A 200 4.98 2.60 1.35
C ARG A 200 4.55 3.40 2.58
N THR A 201 4.91 2.90 3.74
CA THR A 201 4.71 3.55 5.04
C THR A 201 5.88 4.50 5.32
N SER A 202 5.60 5.66 5.90
CA SER A 202 6.63 6.63 6.34
C SER A 202 6.60 6.90 7.84
N THR A 203 5.78 6.16 8.56
CA THR A 203 5.62 6.19 10.02
C THR A 203 6.31 5.00 10.67
N VAL A 204 6.70 5.19 11.93
CA VAL A 204 7.14 4.13 12.82
C VAL A 204 5.92 3.67 13.62
N GLN A 205 5.55 2.41 13.43
CA GLN A 205 4.40 1.75 14.03
C GLN A 205 4.86 0.92 15.24
N ASP A 206 5.48 1.58 16.23
CA ASP A 206 6.06 0.94 17.43
C ASP A 206 5.08 0.89 18.63
N ALA A 207 4.21 1.91 18.76
CA ALA A 207 3.22 2.03 19.83
C ALA A 207 1.82 1.51 19.43
N SER A 208 1.43 1.70 18.17
CA SER A 208 0.26 1.06 17.56
C SER A 208 0.67 0.63 16.14
N CYS A 209 0.07 -0.45 15.65
CA CYS A 209 0.34 -0.96 14.31
C CYS A 209 -0.95 -0.94 13.49
N ALA A 210 -1.12 0.06 12.63
CA ALA A 210 -2.26 0.10 11.69
C ALA A 210 -1.77 0.11 10.25
N LEU A 211 -2.46 -0.66 9.41
CA LEU A 211 -2.28 -0.57 7.97
C LEU A 211 -3.05 0.64 7.45
N MET A 212 -2.48 1.36 6.48
CA MET A 212 -3.19 2.46 5.85
C MET A 212 -4.54 1.98 5.30
N GLY A 213 -5.61 2.66 5.69
CA GLY A 213 -7.00 2.31 5.38
C GLY A 213 -7.70 1.46 6.42
N THR A 214 -7.02 1.05 7.51
CA THR A 214 -7.69 0.46 8.67
C THR A 214 -8.74 1.43 9.20
N ARG A 215 -9.95 0.90 9.46
CA ARG A 215 -11.07 1.67 10.01
C ARG A 215 -11.26 1.36 11.48
N PHE A 216 -11.42 2.40 12.27
CA PHE A 216 -11.60 2.36 13.71
C PHE A 216 -12.99 2.88 14.03
N PRO A 217 -13.87 2.10 14.67
CA PRO A 217 -15.12 2.64 15.17
C PRO A 217 -14.84 3.73 16.19
N VAL A 218 -15.66 4.78 16.19
CA VAL A 218 -15.61 5.80 17.24
C VAL A 218 -16.58 5.42 18.34
N ASP A 219 -16.04 5.28 19.54
CA ASP A 219 -16.82 5.22 20.77
C ASP A 219 -17.18 6.64 21.24
N GLY A 220 -18.43 6.84 21.65
CA GLY A 220 -18.92 8.12 22.19
C GLY A 220 -19.28 9.17 21.14
N GLU A 221 -19.41 10.41 21.60
CA GLU A 221 -19.92 11.54 20.79
C GLU A 221 -18.83 12.57 20.45
N THR A 222 -17.60 12.39 20.94
CA THR A 222 -16.51 13.34 20.70
C THR A 222 -15.17 12.65 20.56
N VAL A 223 -14.48 12.96 19.45
CA VAL A 223 -13.13 12.49 19.14
C VAL A 223 -12.14 13.58 19.50
N ARG A 224 -11.09 13.25 20.25
CA ARG A 224 -9.98 14.17 20.52
C ARG A 224 -8.77 13.80 19.69
N LEU A 225 -8.42 14.66 18.74
CA LEU A 225 -7.16 14.59 18.00
C LEU A 225 -6.03 15.12 18.88
N PHE A 226 -4.81 14.60 18.67
CA PHE A 226 -3.64 15.16 19.32
C PHE A 226 -2.39 15.11 18.44
N LEU A 227 -1.49 16.04 18.73
CA LEU A 227 -0.16 16.17 18.17
C LEU A 227 0.82 16.40 19.32
N GLN A 228 1.92 15.65 19.38
CA GLN A 228 2.98 15.83 20.37
C GLN A 228 4.35 15.89 19.70
N TRP A 229 5.19 16.85 20.11
CA TRP A 229 6.54 17.02 19.56
C TRP A 229 7.51 17.63 20.59
N GLY A 230 8.79 17.69 20.22
CA GLY A 230 9.82 18.37 21.01
C GLY A 230 10.34 17.63 22.25
N LYS A 231 9.85 16.43 22.57
CA LYS A 231 10.32 15.65 23.72
C LYS A 231 11.81 15.32 23.57
N GLY A 232 12.59 15.63 24.61
CA GLY A 232 14.03 15.40 24.62
C GLY A 232 14.87 16.40 23.80
N LEU A 233 14.28 17.51 23.35
CA LEU A 233 14.98 18.60 22.69
C LEU A 233 15.16 19.81 23.64
N HIS A 234 16.19 20.61 23.41
CA HIS A 234 16.38 21.89 24.09
C HIS A 234 15.28 22.89 23.72
N ALA A 235 15.02 23.85 24.62
CA ALA A 235 14.06 24.92 24.39
C ALA A 235 14.42 25.72 23.13
N GLN A 236 13.47 25.79 22.19
CA GLN A 236 13.64 26.47 20.91
C GLN A 236 12.29 26.76 20.27
N HIS A 237 12.29 27.68 19.29
CA HIS A 237 11.16 27.86 18.38
C HIS A 237 11.05 26.62 17.47
N LEU A 238 9.94 25.90 17.61
CA LEU A 238 9.67 24.67 16.87
C LEU A 238 8.17 24.53 16.75
N ASP A 239 7.63 25.11 15.69
CA ASP A 239 6.21 25.29 15.47
C ASP A 239 5.66 24.16 14.57
N MET A 240 4.81 23.34 15.17
CA MET A 240 4.13 22.22 14.53
C MET A 240 2.63 22.39 14.76
N ASP A 241 1.86 22.41 13.69
CA ASP A 241 0.42 22.65 13.76
C ASP A 241 -0.36 21.34 13.76
N LEU A 242 -1.36 21.25 14.64
CA LEU A 242 -2.49 20.35 14.47
C LEU A 242 -3.62 21.09 13.73
N SER A 243 -4.29 20.41 12.79
CA SER A 243 -5.42 21.01 12.09
C SER A 243 -6.45 19.98 11.66
N CYS A 244 -7.67 20.43 11.45
CA CYS A 244 -8.69 19.64 10.77
C CYS A 244 -9.43 20.43 9.69
N ARG A 245 -9.92 19.70 8.69
CA ARG A 245 -10.75 20.21 7.60
C ARG A 245 -12.06 19.45 7.55
N ILE A 246 -13.17 20.16 7.64
CA ILE A 246 -14.52 19.61 7.65
C ILE A 246 -15.14 19.79 6.27
N ALA A 247 -15.46 18.69 5.59
CA ALA A 247 -16.18 18.71 4.31
C ALA A 247 -17.69 18.80 4.57
N LEU A 248 -18.26 19.96 4.26
CA LEU A 248 -19.67 20.29 4.48
C LEU A 248 -20.49 20.17 3.17
N PRO A 249 -21.83 20.17 3.24
CA PRO A 249 -22.69 20.16 2.07
C PRO A 249 -22.40 21.33 1.10
N GLU A 250 -22.82 21.17 -0.16
CA GLU A 250 -22.72 22.20 -1.21
C GLU A 250 -21.27 22.64 -1.53
N GLY A 251 -20.28 21.81 -1.18
CA GLY A 251 -18.86 22.12 -1.40
C GLY A 251 -18.28 23.12 -0.40
N LYS A 252 -19.01 23.45 0.67
CA LYS A 252 -18.51 24.27 1.77
C LYS A 252 -17.44 23.51 2.55
N THR A 253 -16.58 24.25 3.26
CA THR A 253 -15.51 23.67 4.05
C THR A 253 -15.30 24.46 5.33
N GLY A 254 -15.31 23.77 6.47
CA GLY A 254 -14.88 24.30 7.76
C GLY A 254 -13.41 23.97 8.02
N TYR A 255 -12.74 24.80 8.80
CA TYR A 255 -11.35 24.60 9.20
C TYR A 255 -11.20 24.88 10.69
N CYS A 256 -10.43 24.04 11.38
CA CYS A 256 -9.98 24.29 12.75
C CYS A 256 -8.46 24.16 12.75
N TYR A 257 -7.75 25.27 12.97
CA TYR A 257 -6.29 25.38 12.86
C TYR A 257 -5.79 26.60 13.65
N PHE A 258 -4.48 26.84 13.72
CA PHE A 258 -3.89 27.95 14.48
C PHE A 258 -4.54 29.33 14.19
N GLY A 259 -4.97 29.58 12.95
CA GLY A 259 -5.59 30.84 12.54
C GLY A 259 -7.08 30.96 12.84
N ASP A 260 -7.75 29.85 13.14
CA ASP A 260 -9.16 29.80 13.56
C ASP A 260 -9.39 28.61 14.50
N LEU A 261 -9.34 28.88 15.80
CA LEU A 261 -9.32 27.86 16.86
C LEU A 261 -10.68 27.20 17.09
N THR A 262 -11.75 27.71 16.49
CA THR A 262 -13.10 27.17 16.68
C THR A 262 -13.90 27.24 15.40
N CYS A 263 -14.45 26.12 14.98
CA CYS A 263 -15.55 26.09 14.01
C CYS A 263 -16.64 25.13 14.50
N HIS A 264 -17.81 25.13 13.87
CA HIS A 264 -18.91 24.27 14.30
C HIS A 264 -18.47 22.80 14.28
N GLY A 265 -18.60 22.10 15.41
CA GLY A 265 -18.14 20.73 15.56
C GLY A 265 -16.64 20.53 15.80
N ALA A 266 -15.81 21.58 15.91
CA ALA A 266 -14.38 21.44 16.20
C ALA A 266 -13.79 22.57 17.07
N LYS A 267 -12.97 22.21 18.07
CA LYS A 267 -12.33 23.16 18.99
C LYS A 267 -10.86 22.84 19.24
N HIS A 268 -9.99 23.78 18.92
CA HIS A 268 -8.54 23.70 19.13
C HIS A 268 -8.15 24.08 20.57
N SER A 269 -7.07 23.48 21.08
CA SER A 269 -6.48 23.82 22.39
C SER A 269 -5.75 25.17 22.44
N GLY A 270 -5.61 25.86 21.31
CA GLY A 270 -4.64 26.93 21.09
C GLY A 270 -3.37 26.45 20.38
N ASP A 271 -2.58 27.42 19.94
CA ASP A 271 -1.37 27.28 19.10
C ASP A 271 -0.10 27.43 19.96
N ILE A 272 0.89 26.55 19.74
CA ILE A 272 2.16 26.50 20.48
C ILE A 272 3.36 26.63 19.55
N LEU A 273 4.02 27.80 19.60
CA LEU A 273 5.15 28.13 18.72
C LEU A 273 6.53 27.67 19.24
N GLU A 274 6.66 27.46 20.56
CA GLU A 274 7.94 27.16 21.22
C GLU A 274 7.83 25.91 22.09
N ILE A 275 8.89 25.10 22.09
CA ILE A 275 8.98 23.92 22.95
C ILE A 275 9.75 24.23 24.26
N PRO A 276 9.31 23.69 25.40
CA PRO A 276 10.04 23.81 26.67
C PRO A 276 11.23 22.85 26.72
N GLU A 277 12.19 23.15 27.59
CA GLU A 277 13.41 22.35 27.79
C GLU A 277 13.10 20.88 28.14
N MET A 278 13.50 19.96 27.26
CA MET A 278 13.47 18.49 27.42
C MET A 278 12.08 17.83 27.57
N VAL A 279 11.02 18.59 27.82
CA VAL A 279 9.67 18.06 28.11
C VAL A 279 8.87 17.82 26.83
N GLY A 280 9.02 18.70 25.83
CA GLY A 280 8.16 18.74 24.64
C GLY A 280 6.80 19.40 24.92
N THR A 281 5.92 19.38 23.92
CA THR A 281 4.59 20.01 23.97
C THR A 281 3.55 19.22 23.19
N ALA A 282 2.27 19.58 23.33
CA ALA A 282 1.18 18.95 22.60
C ALA A 282 0.00 19.90 22.32
N GLU A 283 -0.67 19.66 21.20
CA GLU A 283 -1.91 20.31 20.78
C GLU A 283 -3.05 19.30 20.62
N TYR A 284 -4.28 19.80 20.73
CA TYR A 284 -5.51 19.01 20.68
C TYR A 284 -6.59 19.69 19.85
N ILE A 285 -7.40 18.87 19.19
CA ILE A 285 -8.67 19.30 18.59
C ILE A 285 -9.77 18.35 19.07
N ASP A 286 -10.77 18.89 19.74
CA ASP A 286 -11.99 18.15 20.06
C ASP A 286 -12.99 18.28 18.91
N LEU A 287 -13.49 17.15 18.41
CA LEU A 287 -14.49 17.05 17.36
C LEU A 287 -15.81 16.54 17.93
N SER A 288 -16.87 17.33 17.86
CA SER A 288 -18.21 16.95 18.32
C SER A 288 -18.99 16.29 17.18
N ILE A 289 -19.19 14.97 17.25
CA ILE A 289 -19.91 14.22 16.22
C ILE A 289 -21.36 14.72 16.06
N PRO A 290 -22.14 14.96 17.13
CA PRO A 290 -23.49 15.50 16.99
C PRO A 290 -23.56 16.83 16.26
N GLU A 291 -22.61 17.74 16.52
CA GLU A 291 -22.56 19.03 15.82
C GLU A 291 -22.17 18.86 14.36
N LEU A 292 -21.21 17.99 14.06
CA LEU A 292 -20.81 17.66 12.69
C LEU A 292 -21.96 17.01 11.91
N GLU A 293 -22.70 16.10 12.52
CA GLU A 293 -23.90 15.47 11.95
C GLU A 293 -25.00 16.51 11.68
N ALA A 294 -25.24 17.43 12.61
CA ALA A 294 -26.23 18.50 12.45
C ALA A 294 -25.91 19.45 11.28
N GLU A 295 -24.63 19.70 11.03
CA GLU A 295 -24.15 20.50 9.90
C GLU A 295 -24.08 19.71 8.57
N GLY A 296 -24.40 18.41 8.60
CA GLY A 296 -24.33 17.54 7.43
C GLY A 296 -22.90 17.28 6.96
N ALA A 297 -21.91 17.36 7.86
CA ALA A 297 -20.52 17.08 7.53
C ALA A 297 -20.37 15.64 7.03
N LYS A 298 -19.64 15.48 5.92
CA LYS A 298 -19.36 14.16 5.33
C LYS A 298 -18.08 13.55 5.89
N TYR A 299 -17.00 14.33 5.87
CA TYR A 299 -15.67 13.90 6.30
C TYR A 299 -14.99 14.99 7.11
N VAL A 300 -14.25 14.59 8.15
CA VAL A 300 -13.26 15.46 8.81
C VAL A 300 -11.87 14.91 8.55
N THR A 301 -11.04 15.66 7.85
CA THR A 301 -9.64 15.30 7.56
C THR A 301 -8.72 15.83 8.66
N PHE A 302 -7.84 14.98 9.19
CA PHE A 302 -6.89 15.34 10.24
C PHE A 302 -5.52 15.57 9.64
N THR A 303 -4.85 16.66 10.02
CA THR A 303 -3.52 16.98 9.50
C THR A 303 -2.58 17.45 10.58
N CYS A 304 -1.30 17.15 10.40
CA CYS A 304 -0.22 17.85 11.10
C CYS A 304 0.74 18.47 10.10
N ASN A 305 1.33 19.61 10.46
CA ASN A 305 2.21 20.39 9.59
C ASN A 305 3.41 20.93 10.36
N ALA A 306 4.56 21.05 9.70
CA ALA A 306 5.67 21.86 10.16
C ALA A 306 5.51 23.28 9.62
N TYR A 307 5.18 24.23 10.50
CA TYR A 307 5.02 25.63 10.13
C TYR A 307 6.37 26.31 9.96
N SER A 308 7.19 26.27 11.02
CA SER A 308 8.49 26.95 11.08
C SER A 308 9.62 26.17 10.41
N CYS A 309 9.43 24.86 10.19
CA CYS A 309 10.47 23.96 9.70
C CYS A 309 10.17 23.44 8.30
N GLY A 310 11.22 23.03 7.57
CA GLY A 310 11.07 22.47 6.23
C GLY A 310 10.39 21.09 6.21
N ALA A 311 10.36 20.39 7.35
CA ALA A 311 9.80 19.06 7.52
C ALA A 311 9.26 18.88 8.95
N LEU A 312 8.37 17.89 9.13
CA LEU A 312 7.85 17.45 10.42
C LEU A 312 8.97 17.10 11.39
N SER A 313 8.80 17.45 12.67
CA SER A 313 9.79 17.14 13.71
C SER A 313 10.03 15.62 13.79
N PRO A 314 11.29 15.17 13.93
CA PRO A 314 11.59 13.78 14.27
C PRO A 314 10.84 13.34 15.54
N ASN A 315 10.41 12.09 15.57
CA ASN A 315 9.71 11.46 16.71
C ASN A 315 8.40 12.16 17.14
N LEU A 316 7.87 13.06 16.29
CA LEU A 316 6.55 13.64 16.43
C LEU A 316 5.50 12.53 16.45
N VAL A 317 4.49 12.71 17.30
CA VAL A 317 3.45 11.72 17.53
C VAL A 317 2.11 12.36 17.18
N VAL A 318 1.30 11.63 16.41
CA VAL A 318 -0.08 12.01 16.10
C VAL A 318 -1.02 10.86 16.41
N GLY A 319 -2.26 11.19 16.72
CA GLY A 319 -3.27 10.19 17.00
C GLY A 319 -4.61 10.78 17.38
N TRP A 320 -5.48 9.91 17.85
CA TRP A 320 -6.76 10.28 18.43
C TRP A 320 -7.09 9.40 19.63
N MET A 321 -7.95 9.94 20.48
CA MET A 321 -8.41 9.32 21.71
C MET A 321 -9.90 9.60 21.89
N ASP A 322 -10.54 8.77 22.71
CA ASP A 322 -11.86 9.10 23.23
C ASP A 322 -11.74 10.30 24.19
N SER A 323 -12.72 11.19 24.14
CA SER A 323 -12.83 12.38 24.99
C SER A 323 -13.55 12.13 26.31
N VAL A 324 -14.04 10.90 26.58
CA VAL A 324 -14.69 10.52 27.85
C VAL A 324 -13.85 10.88 29.08
N CYS A 325 -12.53 10.82 28.96
CA CYS A 325 -11.59 11.22 30.01
C CYS A 325 -11.37 12.75 30.00
N PRO A 326 -11.76 13.51 31.06
CA PRO A 326 -11.54 14.95 31.12
C PRO A 326 -10.05 15.27 31.18
N MET A 327 -9.58 16.15 30.29
CA MET A 327 -8.20 16.63 30.30
C MET A 327 -8.12 18.09 30.73
N LYS A 328 -7.04 18.44 31.45
CA LYS A 328 -6.75 19.83 31.83
C LYS A 328 -5.51 20.31 31.08
N ILE A 329 -5.74 21.23 30.14
CA ILE A 329 -4.67 21.86 29.37
C ILE A 329 -3.96 22.90 30.25
N SER A 330 -2.64 22.80 30.38
CA SER A 330 -1.80 23.75 31.13
C SER A 330 -0.77 24.38 30.21
N LYS A 331 -0.83 25.70 30.06
CA LYS A 331 0.14 26.48 29.28
C LYS A 331 1.58 26.39 29.81
N ARG A 332 1.79 25.96 31.06
CA ARG A 332 3.12 25.98 31.74
C ARG A 332 3.80 24.61 31.79
N THR A 333 3.02 23.53 31.86
CA THR A 333 3.55 22.18 32.13
C THR A 333 3.40 21.25 30.93
N GLY A 334 2.87 21.75 29.82
CA GLY A 334 2.35 20.91 28.77
C GLY A 334 1.14 20.10 29.24
N VAL A 335 0.62 19.27 28.34
CA VAL A 335 -0.54 18.42 28.61
C VAL A 335 -0.08 16.97 28.63
N ALA A 336 -0.43 16.26 29.71
CA ALA A 336 -0.38 14.81 29.74
C ALA A 336 -1.77 14.29 29.37
N TYR A 337 -1.89 13.54 28.27
CA TYR A 337 -3.08 12.74 28.02
C TYR A 337 -3.01 11.45 28.84
N ASP A 338 -4.17 10.90 29.19
CA ASP A 338 -4.24 9.56 29.79
C ASP A 338 -4.00 8.53 28.68
N PRO A 339 -2.88 7.77 28.70
CA PRO A 339 -2.58 6.80 27.66
C PRO A 339 -3.65 5.71 27.53
N SER A 340 -4.45 5.47 28.57
CA SER A 340 -5.53 4.47 28.54
C SER A 340 -6.72 4.88 27.66
N CYS A 341 -6.86 6.18 27.36
CA CYS A 341 -7.96 6.69 26.53
C CYS A 341 -7.55 6.78 25.03
N VAL A 342 -6.27 6.53 24.70
CA VAL A 342 -5.75 6.54 23.32
C VAL A 342 -6.24 5.34 22.55
N GLN A 343 -6.98 5.59 21.48
CA GLN A 343 -7.46 4.55 20.56
C GLN A 343 -6.40 4.22 19.50
N HIS A 344 -5.73 5.25 18.97
CA HIS A 344 -4.68 5.06 17.98
C HIS A 344 -3.64 6.16 18.05
N MET A 345 -2.37 5.79 17.93
CA MET A 345 -1.26 6.73 17.84
C MET A 345 -0.11 6.18 17.01
N VAL A 346 0.57 7.04 16.26
CA VAL A 346 1.77 6.67 15.53
C VAL A 346 2.87 7.68 15.75
N ARG A 347 4.10 7.22 15.60
CA ARG A 347 5.29 8.06 15.59
C ARG A 347 5.71 8.32 14.15
N ILE A 348 6.00 9.57 13.81
CA ILE A 348 6.59 9.92 12.51
C ILE A 348 8.07 9.54 12.52
N SER A 349 8.51 8.80 11.49
CA SER A 349 9.90 8.37 11.36
C SER A 349 10.83 9.55 11.17
N GLU A 350 12.05 9.47 11.72
CA GLU A 350 13.11 10.46 11.48
C GLU A 350 13.51 10.56 10.00
N ALA A 351 13.27 9.49 9.21
CA ALA A 351 13.50 9.50 7.76
C ALA A 351 12.40 10.23 6.97
N ASN A 352 11.33 10.69 7.64
CA ASN A 352 10.25 11.42 7.00
C ASN A 352 10.65 12.88 6.75
N LEU A 353 10.72 13.26 5.48
CA LEU A 353 11.06 14.61 5.04
C LEU A 353 9.83 15.41 4.58
N SER A 354 8.62 14.93 4.86
CA SER A 354 7.39 15.62 4.49
C SER A 354 7.14 16.84 5.37
N LYS A 355 6.52 17.86 4.78
CA LYS A 355 6.17 19.09 5.49
C LYS A 355 4.85 18.95 6.27
N GLY A 356 3.92 18.18 5.75
CA GLY A 356 2.69 17.84 6.44
C GLY A 356 2.23 16.43 6.12
N LEU A 357 1.35 15.92 6.97
CA LEU A 357 0.78 14.59 6.86
C LEU A 357 -0.72 14.65 7.12
N VAL A 358 -1.52 14.09 6.21
CA VAL A 358 -2.87 13.67 6.53
C VAL A 358 -2.76 12.32 7.25
N PHE A 359 -3.12 12.31 8.54
CA PHE A 359 -2.98 11.13 9.40
C PHE A 359 -4.31 10.43 9.69
N GLY A 360 -5.45 11.00 9.29
CA GLY A 360 -6.72 10.31 9.42
C GLY A 360 -7.88 11.05 8.78
N VAL A 361 -8.97 10.33 8.57
CA VAL A 361 -10.25 10.90 8.14
C VAL A 361 -11.38 10.29 8.97
N LEU A 362 -12.16 11.11 9.66
CA LEU A 362 -13.43 10.72 10.24
C LEU A 362 -14.50 10.69 9.15
N ASP A 363 -15.10 9.53 8.89
CA ASP A 363 -16.38 9.39 8.23
C ASP A 363 -17.48 9.62 9.27
N VAL A 364 -18.13 10.78 9.18
CA VAL A 364 -19.08 11.25 10.21
C VAL A 364 -20.32 10.34 10.24
N ALA A 365 -20.84 9.97 9.07
CA ALA A 365 -22.05 9.15 8.98
C ALA A 365 -21.81 7.71 9.43
N LYS A 366 -20.63 7.15 9.14
CA LYS A 366 -20.26 5.80 9.62
C LYS A 366 -19.76 5.81 11.06
N ARG A 367 -19.44 6.98 11.64
CA ARG A 367 -18.76 7.14 12.93
C ARG A 367 -17.49 6.27 13.01
N GLU A 368 -16.67 6.36 11.96
CA GLU A 368 -15.42 5.61 11.83
C GLU A 368 -14.26 6.53 11.46
N ILE A 369 -13.10 6.31 12.06
CA ILE A 369 -11.85 6.97 11.68
C ILE A 369 -11.05 6.03 10.79
N ILE A 370 -10.62 6.52 9.63
CA ILE A 370 -9.80 5.80 8.67
C ILE A 370 -8.36 6.27 8.81
N TRP A 371 -7.44 5.37 9.17
CA TRP A 371 -6.01 5.67 9.25
C TRP A 371 -5.45 5.97 7.86
N LEU A 372 -4.80 7.12 7.68
CA LEU A 372 -4.17 7.51 6.43
C LEU A 372 -2.72 7.93 6.64
N GLU A 373 -1.88 7.71 5.63
CA GLU A 373 -0.53 8.28 5.57
C GLU A 373 -0.33 8.97 4.23
N MET A 374 -0.87 10.19 4.12
CA MET A 374 -0.72 10.97 2.89
C MET A 374 0.13 12.22 3.14
N PRO A 375 1.41 12.23 2.69
CA PRO A 375 2.24 13.41 2.83
C PRO A 375 1.76 14.52 1.89
N PHE A 376 1.88 15.76 2.34
CA PHE A 376 1.63 16.95 1.54
C PHE A 376 2.64 18.05 1.85
N THR A 377 2.79 19.02 0.94
CA THR A 377 3.90 19.99 0.95
C THR A 377 3.50 21.37 1.45
N SER A 378 2.28 21.53 1.96
CA SER A 378 1.78 22.82 2.44
C SER A 378 2.12 23.05 3.92
N GLN A 379 2.17 24.32 4.32
CA GLN A 379 2.22 24.74 5.73
C GLN A 379 0.86 24.67 6.40
N ILE A 380 -0.22 24.80 5.64
CA ILE A 380 -1.58 24.93 6.17
C ILE A 380 -2.52 23.92 5.50
N VAL A 381 -3.54 23.50 6.24
CA VAL A 381 -4.51 22.46 5.85
C VAL A 381 -5.32 22.81 4.59
N HIS A 382 -5.48 24.09 4.25
CA HIS A 382 -6.28 24.55 3.10
C HIS A 382 -5.87 23.94 1.75
N TYR A 383 -4.62 23.49 1.62
CA TYR A 383 -4.08 22.90 0.40
C TYR A 383 -4.07 21.37 0.42
N ALA A 384 -4.67 20.73 1.43
CA ALA A 384 -4.93 19.30 1.40
C ALA A 384 -5.99 19.00 0.32
N ASP A 385 -5.58 18.35 -0.76
CA ASP A 385 -6.44 18.11 -1.92
C ASP A 385 -7.54 17.07 -1.61
N SER A 386 -8.76 17.56 -1.41
CA SER A 386 -9.95 16.74 -1.16
C SER A 386 -10.17 15.67 -2.22
N LYS A 387 -9.88 15.97 -3.50
CA LYS A 387 -10.08 14.99 -4.58
C LYS A 387 -9.10 13.83 -4.45
N SER A 388 -7.85 14.13 -4.11
CA SER A 388 -6.84 13.11 -3.84
C SER A 388 -7.18 12.27 -2.60
N ILE A 389 -7.72 12.89 -1.55
CA ILE A 389 -8.16 12.18 -0.33
C ILE A 389 -9.34 11.24 -0.65
N GLU A 390 -10.40 11.74 -1.29
CA GLU A 390 -11.57 10.92 -1.66
C GLU A 390 -11.20 9.77 -2.61
N ALA A 391 -10.31 10.03 -3.58
CA ALA A 391 -9.79 8.98 -4.46
C ALA A 391 -8.98 7.92 -3.69
N LEU A 392 -8.17 8.33 -2.71
CA LEU A 392 -7.44 7.41 -1.85
C LEU A 392 -8.39 6.57 -0.98
N LEU A 393 -9.41 7.19 -0.37
CA LEU A 393 -10.40 6.51 0.45
C LEU A 393 -11.17 5.46 -0.36
N ARG A 394 -11.66 5.81 -1.55
CA ARG A 394 -12.33 4.85 -2.45
C ARG A 394 -11.41 3.68 -2.78
N ARG A 395 -10.16 3.94 -3.16
CA ARG A 395 -9.18 2.89 -3.47
C ARG A 395 -8.91 1.97 -2.28
N LEU A 396 -8.92 2.50 -1.06
CA LEU A 396 -8.74 1.70 0.16
C LEU A 396 -9.99 0.89 0.52
N GLU A 397 -11.18 1.35 0.16
CA GLU A 397 -12.45 0.63 0.32
C GLU A 397 -12.62 -0.52 -0.68
N GLU A 398 -12.07 -0.38 -1.90
CA GLU A 398 -12.16 -1.42 -2.95
C GLU A 398 -11.10 -2.54 -2.79
N LYS A 399 -10.07 -2.32 -1.96
CA LYS A 399 -9.06 -3.34 -1.63
C LYS A 399 -9.70 -4.51 -0.87
N ILE A 400 -9.24 -5.73 -1.18
CA ILE A 400 -9.55 -6.91 -0.37
C ILE A 400 -9.08 -6.69 1.08
N SER A 401 -9.95 -7.01 2.02
CA SER A 401 -9.67 -6.98 3.45
C SER A 401 -8.93 -8.24 3.91
N ILE A 402 -8.32 -8.17 5.10
CA ILE A 402 -7.74 -9.35 5.75
C ILE A 402 -8.84 -10.40 6.02
N GLY A 403 -10.03 -9.96 6.43
CA GLY A 403 -11.20 -10.83 6.63
C GLY A 403 -11.56 -11.61 5.37
N GLU A 404 -11.77 -10.93 4.24
CA GLU A 404 -12.08 -11.58 2.96
C GLU A 404 -10.95 -12.54 2.50
N LEU A 405 -9.68 -12.18 2.75
CA LEU A 405 -8.57 -13.07 2.42
C LEU A 405 -8.59 -14.36 3.26
N LEU A 406 -8.99 -14.26 4.53
CA LEU A 406 -9.18 -15.40 5.41
C LEU A 406 -10.41 -16.22 5.03
N GLU A 407 -11.46 -15.62 4.49
CA GLU A 407 -12.60 -16.35 3.91
C GLU A 407 -12.16 -17.19 2.70
N LEU A 408 -11.30 -16.65 1.83
CA LEU A 408 -10.71 -17.42 0.72
C LEU A 408 -9.89 -18.62 1.24
N LYS A 409 -9.18 -18.44 2.36
CA LYS A 409 -8.48 -19.53 3.04
C LYS A 409 -9.47 -20.58 3.56
N ALA A 410 -10.50 -20.14 4.28
CA ALA A 410 -11.53 -21.02 4.83
C ALA A 410 -12.19 -21.86 3.72
N LYS A 411 -12.55 -21.22 2.61
CA LYS A 411 -13.13 -21.87 1.44
C LYS A 411 -12.15 -22.86 0.79
N GLY A 412 -10.92 -22.42 0.49
CA GLY A 412 -9.92 -23.26 -0.16
C GLY A 412 -9.55 -24.50 0.66
N GLN A 413 -9.53 -24.37 1.99
CA GLN A 413 -9.18 -25.47 2.91
C GLN A 413 -10.40 -26.20 3.48
N ASN A 414 -11.62 -25.84 3.05
CA ASN A 414 -12.87 -26.41 3.54
C ASN A 414 -13.03 -26.36 5.08
N LEU A 415 -12.64 -25.22 5.67
CA LEU A 415 -12.76 -24.95 7.10
C LEU A 415 -14.16 -24.41 7.42
N LYS A 416 -14.73 -24.84 8.54
CA LYS A 416 -16.00 -24.29 9.06
C LYS A 416 -15.73 -23.00 9.85
N LEU A 417 -16.51 -21.96 9.58
CA LEU A 417 -16.48 -20.75 10.38
C LEU A 417 -16.95 -21.06 11.81
N ALA A 418 -16.11 -20.73 12.78
CA ALA A 418 -16.45 -20.79 14.19
C ALA A 418 -17.05 -19.45 14.65
N GLU A 419 -18.01 -19.48 15.58
CA GLU A 419 -18.64 -18.28 16.14
C GLU A 419 -17.75 -17.55 17.16
N SER A 420 -16.77 -18.26 17.74
CA SER A 420 -15.87 -17.74 18.77
C SER A 420 -14.43 -18.17 18.52
N SER A 421 -13.49 -17.35 18.97
CA SER A 421 -12.06 -17.69 18.99
C SER A 421 -11.76 -18.88 19.90
N VAL A 422 -12.60 -19.12 20.91
CA VAL A 422 -12.45 -20.22 21.86
C VAL A 422 -12.93 -21.51 21.23
N GLY A 423 -12.01 -22.48 21.08
CA GLY A 423 -12.31 -23.80 20.52
C GLY A 423 -12.22 -23.87 18.99
N ALA A 424 -11.84 -22.79 18.32
CA ALA A 424 -11.46 -22.83 16.90
C ALA A 424 -10.04 -23.42 16.75
N ASP A 425 -9.83 -24.26 15.74
CA ASP A 425 -8.51 -24.83 15.44
C ASP A 425 -7.53 -23.72 15.00
N GLU A 426 -8.04 -22.76 14.22
CA GLU A 426 -7.36 -21.52 13.88
C GLU A 426 -8.21 -20.31 14.33
N ALA A 427 -7.60 -19.35 15.03
CA ALA A 427 -8.27 -18.13 15.44
C ALA A 427 -7.46 -16.90 14.99
N TYR A 428 -8.11 -16.07 14.18
CA TYR A 428 -7.57 -14.80 13.69
C TYR A 428 -8.31 -13.66 14.37
N THR A 429 -7.68 -13.08 15.38
CA THR A 429 -8.21 -11.95 16.16
C THR A 429 -7.64 -10.62 15.68
N TYR A 430 -8.20 -9.50 16.16
CA TYR A 430 -7.58 -8.19 15.94
C TYR A 430 -6.10 -8.15 16.41
N ASP A 431 -5.81 -8.68 17.61
CA ASP A 431 -4.44 -8.76 18.16
C ASP A 431 -3.48 -9.55 17.26
N TRP A 432 -3.98 -10.59 16.58
CA TRP A 432 -3.20 -11.35 15.61
C TRP A 432 -2.77 -10.47 14.43
N ALA A 433 -3.65 -9.59 13.93
CA ALA A 433 -3.34 -8.70 12.83
C ALA A 433 -2.30 -7.62 13.21
N LEU A 434 -2.30 -7.17 14.48
CA LEU A 434 -1.32 -6.22 15.01
C LEU A 434 0.07 -6.84 15.20
N ASN A 435 0.13 -8.11 15.61
CA ASN A 435 1.36 -8.80 15.98
C ASN A 435 1.46 -10.20 15.35
N PRO A 436 1.51 -10.32 14.01
CA PRO A 436 1.44 -11.61 13.34
C PRO A 436 2.57 -12.55 13.80
N GLY A 437 3.79 -12.03 14.02
CA GLY A 437 4.97 -12.82 14.38
C GLY A 437 4.96 -13.50 15.76
N ARG A 438 3.97 -13.24 16.64
CA ARG A 438 3.83 -13.93 17.95
C ARG A 438 2.84 -15.10 17.93
N SER A 439 2.18 -15.34 16.80
CA SER A 439 1.14 -16.37 16.67
C SER A 439 1.67 -17.69 16.07
N LYS A 440 0.95 -18.80 16.32
CA LYS A 440 1.35 -20.18 16.00
C LYS A 440 1.86 -20.37 14.54
N PRO A 441 2.73 -21.37 14.30
CA PRO A 441 3.43 -21.59 13.01
C PRO A 441 2.55 -21.84 11.77
N SER A 442 1.23 -22.05 11.90
CA SER A 442 0.32 -22.19 10.76
C SER A 442 0.07 -20.87 9.98
N ALA A 443 0.53 -19.72 10.50
CA ALA A 443 0.31 -18.38 9.95
C ALA A 443 1.32 -17.94 8.86
N GLU A 444 2.36 -18.74 8.55
CA GLU A 444 3.43 -18.40 7.58
C GLU A 444 2.93 -18.06 6.17
N CYS A 445 1.72 -18.47 5.79
CA CYS A 445 1.20 -18.25 4.45
C CYS A 445 0.68 -16.82 4.19
N LEU A 446 0.33 -16.07 5.24
CA LEU A 446 -0.32 -14.75 5.14
C LEU A 446 0.62 -13.59 5.52
N MET A 447 1.59 -13.83 6.41
CA MET A 447 2.50 -12.79 6.90
C MET A 447 3.28 -12.03 5.81
N PRO A 448 3.76 -12.65 4.71
CA PRO A 448 4.48 -11.93 3.66
C PRO A 448 3.59 -10.98 2.82
N LEU A 449 2.27 -11.08 2.96
CA LEU A 449 1.29 -10.33 2.17
C LEU A 449 0.76 -9.09 2.91
N ALA A 450 0.77 -9.08 4.23
CA ALA A 450 0.16 -8.02 5.05
C ALA A 450 1.15 -6.98 5.60
N VAL A 451 2.46 -7.25 5.57
CA VAL A 451 3.47 -6.37 6.18
C VAL A 451 4.06 -5.38 5.15
N PRO A 452 4.01 -4.05 5.42
CA PRO A 452 4.68 -3.04 4.60
C PRO A 452 6.20 -3.27 4.54
N LEU A 453 6.82 -2.97 3.40
CA LEU A 453 8.27 -3.16 3.15
C LEU A 453 9.20 -2.32 4.07
N GLY A 454 8.67 -1.56 5.03
CA GLY A 454 9.43 -0.71 5.94
C GLY A 454 9.83 -1.36 7.27
N ASN A 455 9.10 -2.38 7.74
CA ASN A 455 9.31 -2.96 9.08
C ASN A 455 9.50 -4.48 9.00
N ALA A 456 10.49 -4.94 8.23
CA ALA A 456 11.04 -6.26 8.49
C ALA A 456 11.75 -6.20 9.86
N CYS A 457 11.05 -6.68 10.90
CA CYS A 457 11.69 -7.02 12.16
C CYS A 457 12.88 -7.97 11.86
N PRO A 458 14.11 -7.68 12.30
CA PRO A 458 15.32 -8.41 11.91
C PRO A 458 15.45 -9.73 12.67
N LEU A 459 14.42 -10.59 12.65
CA LEU A 459 14.41 -11.85 13.40
C LEU A 459 14.22 -13.11 12.55
N VAL A 460 14.29 -13.02 11.21
CA VAL A 460 14.39 -14.20 10.34
C VAL A 460 15.51 -14.04 9.33
N ALA A 461 16.72 -13.78 9.82
CA ALA A 461 17.96 -13.97 9.09
C ALA A 461 18.82 -14.94 9.89
N GLY A 462 18.52 -16.23 9.79
CA GLY A 462 19.25 -17.26 10.51
C GLY A 462 18.64 -18.63 10.29
N CYS A 463 18.83 -19.19 9.09
CA CYS A 463 19.00 -20.62 8.86
C CYS A 463 19.20 -20.88 7.36
N GLY A 464 20.47 -21.00 6.96
CA GLY A 464 20.91 -21.42 5.63
C GLY A 464 22.42 -21.64 5.68
N HIS A 465 22.81 -22.83 6.14
CA HIS A 465 24.18 -23.34 6.11
C HIS A 465 24.66 -23.56 4.67
N GLY A 466 25.99 -23.50 4.50
CA GLY A 466 26.80 -24.56 3.86
C GLY A 466 26.67 -24.75 2.36
#